data_AF-A0AAD4G7Y1-F1
#
_entry.id   AF-A0AAD4G7Y1-F1
#
_cell.length_a   1.000
_cell.length_b   1.000
_cell.length_c   1.000
_cell.angle_alpha   90.00
_cell.angle_beta   90.00
_cell.angle_gamma   90.00
#
_symmetry.space_group_name_H-M   'P 1'
#
loop_
_entity.id
_entity.type
_entity.pdbx_description
1 polymer ?
#
loop_
_entity_poly.entity_id
_entity_poly.type
_entity_poly.pdbx_seq_one_letter_code
_entity_poly.pdbx_strand_id
1 'polypeptide(L)'
;MELHKLTSWMDITPGVLSALNFARLAFAAEGSTPVLSQILSSLCSKKTVDTALAICREWPSDLHPEVEDVYRTPLFEMSFKLVSTVYDSLSLDRITSLLEDLRALNSSSAILIARYPDVITCLRLRAPTQDVFVLFNPRVSSEDEQVASLTFSNFDRQAQLLQKCTGHVFVPRATRHDGEGSLIVSSLTLLALRAELEGLTRDNGGLKRERQRLEKSIVDLEAQLGERAKANRTQYSKPSAMKATRNASALPSRGVLLTKPSRSTTQHKRQSLGLV
;
A
#
# COMPACT_ATOMS: atom_id res chain seq x y z
N MET A 1 1.33 -18.63 14.51
CA MET A 1 0.33 -18.05 13.61
C MET A 1 -0.23 -16.72 14.16
N GLU A 2 0.57 -15.93 14.89
CA GLU A 2 0.11 -14.67 15.52
C GLU A 2 0.87 -13.41 15.05
N LEU A 3 1.96 -13.56 14.30
CA LEU A 3 2.74 -12.43 13.78
C LEU A 3 2.03 -11.67 12.64
N HIS A 4 1.07 -12.28 11.94
CA HIS A 4 0.24 -11.57 10.95
C HIS A 4 -0.74 -10.56 11.58
N LYS A 5 -1.07 -10.70 12.88
CA LYS A 5 -2.01 -9.77 13.54
C LYS A 5 -1.38 -8.44 13.92
N LEU A 6 -0.05 -8.37 14.09
CA LEU A 6 0.64 -7.11 14.43
C LEU A 6 0.93 -6.24 13.21
N THR A 7 1.07 -6.81 12.01
CA THR A 7 1.22 -6.03 10.76
C THR A 7 -0.09 -5.41 10.28
N SER A 8 -1.24 -5.98 10.66
CA SER A 8 -2.57 -5.43 10.37
C SER A 8 -2.81 -4.05 10.98
N TRP A 9 -2.07 -3.68 12.04
CA TRP A 9 -2.28 -2.39 12.73
C TRP A 9 -1.76 -1.21 11.92
N MET A 10 -0.93 -1.45 10.89
CA MET A 10 -0.37 -0.41 10.02
C MET A 10 -1.30 0.04 8.88
N ASP A 11 -2.47 -0.57 8.73
CA ASP A 11 -3.33 -0.35 7.57
C ASP A 11 -4.40 0.73 7.81
N ILE A 12 -4.27 1.87 7.15
CA ILE A 12 -5.34 2.89 7.10
C ILE A 12 -6.41 2.58 6.05
N THR A 13 -6.19 1.60 5.17
CA THR A 13 -7.05 1.32 4.00
C THR A 13 -8.49 1.01 4.39
N PRO A 14 -8.79 0.18 5.42
CA PRO A 14 -10.17 -0.02 5.87
C PRO A 14 -10.81 1.29 6.36
N GLY A 15 -10.04 2.13 7.07
CA GLY A 15 -10.49 3.45 7.51
C GLY A 15 -10.85 4.33 6.31
N VAL A 16 -9.96 4.42 5.31
CA VAL A 16 -10.16 5.21 4.09
C VAL A 16 -11.37 4.72 3.29
N LEU A 17 -11.49 3.40 3.07
CA LEU A 17 -12.61 2.80 2.36
C LEU A 17 -13.95 3.09 3.06
N SER A 18 -14.02 2.90 4.38
CA SER A 18 -15.20 3.21 5.19
C SER A 18 -15.58 4.69 5.09
N ALA A 19 -14.57 5.55 5.22
CA ALA A 19 -14.72 6.99 5.28
C ALA A 19 -15.20 7.59 3.94
N LEU A 20 -14.67 7.08 2.82
CA LEU A 20 -15.13 7.43 1.47
C LEU A 20 -16.52 6.85 1.16
N ASN A 21 -16.80 5.61 1.59
CA ASN A 21 -18.11 5.01 1.41
C ASN A 21 -19.18 5.72 2.24
N PHE A 22 -18.86 6.19 3.46
CA PHE A 22 -19.76 7.03 4.24
C PHE A 22 -20.06 8.35 3.53
N ALA A 23 -19.05 9.03 2.99
CA ALA A 23 -19.25 10.25 2.20
C ALA A 23 -20.16 10.01 0.99
N ARG A 24 -19.96 8.89 0.28
CA ARG A 24 -20.82 8.47 -0.82
C ARG A 24 -22.28 8.31 -0.38
N LEU A 25 -22.52 7.58 0.71
CA LEU A 25 -23.87 7.36 1.26
C LEU A 25 -24.51 8.69 1.69
N ALA A 26 -23.73 9.62 2.23
CA ALA A 26 -24.20 10.94 2.60
C ALA A 26 -24.68 11.78 1.41
N PHE A 27 -23.88 11.83 0.34
CA PHE A 27 -24.27 12.53 -0.88
C PHE A 27 -25.46 11.86 -1.58
N ALA A 28 -25.55 10.54 -1.55
CA ALA A 28 -26.72 9.82 -2.07
C ALA A 28 -28.00 10.13 -1.28
N ALA A 29 -27.91 10.22 0.06
CA ALA A 29 -29.04 10.59 0.91
C ALA A 29 -29.51 12.04 0.63
N GLU A 30 -28.58 12.97 0.45
CA GLU A 30 -28.88 14.36 0.06
C GLU A 30 -29.56 14.45 -1.32
N GLY A 31 -29.13 13.64 -2.29
CA GLY A 31 -29.78 13.56 -3.61
C GLY A 31 -31.19 12.96 -3.58
N SER A 32 -31.54 12.23 -2.51
CA SER A 32 -32.81 11.52 -2.37
C SER A 32 -33.89 12.33 -1.63
N THR A 33 -33.49 13.18 -0.68
CA THR A 33 -34.42 14.03 0.08
C THR A 33 -33.81 15.41 0.34
N PRO A 34 -34.57 16.51 0.15
CA PRO A 34 -34.10 17.86 0.48
C PRO A 34 -34.20 18.17 1.98
N VAL A 35 -34.83 17.29 2.77
CA VAL A 35 -35.11 17.55 4.19
C VAL A 35 -33.93 17.13 5.05
N LEU A 36 -33.17 18.12 5.52
CA LEU A 36 -31.95 17.90 6.31
C LEU A 36 -32.13 16.95 7.50
N SER A 37 -33.23 17.06 8.26
CA SER A 37 -33.48 16.17 9.40
C SER A 37 -33.64 14.70 9.00
N GLN A 38 -34.19 14.43 7.81
CA GLN A 38 -34.29 13.07 7.27
C GLN A 38 -32.92 12.56 6.82
N ILE A 39 -32.10 13.42 6.18
CA ILE A 39 -30.71 13.10 5.84
C ILE A 39 -29.96 12.71 7.12
N LEU A 40 -29.96 13.57 8.13
CA LEU A 40 -29.25 13.34 9.39
C LEU A 40 -29.74 12.07 10.10
N SER A 41 -31.05 11.85 10.16
CA SER A 41 -31.62 10.61 10.72
C SER A 41 -31.19 9.37 9.95
N SER A 42 -31.07 9.46 8.62
CA SER A 42 -30.57 8.37 7.80
C SER A 42 -29.08 8.11 8.05
N LEU A 43 -28.25 9.16 8.10
CA LEU A 43 -26.80 9.03 8.31
C LEU A 43 -26.44 8.46 9.69
N CYS A 44 -27.21 8.81 10.71
CA CYS A 44 -27.07 8.25 12.05
C CYS A 44 -27.67 6.85 12.22
N SER A 45 -28.34 6.32 11.19
CA SER A 45 -28.92 4.99 11.29
C SER A 45 -27.82 3.94 11.39
N LYS A 46 -28.05 2.92 12.24
CA LYS A 46 -27.16 1.76 12.32
C LYS A 46 -26.91 1.14 10.94
N LYS A 47 -27.95 1.07 10.11
CA LYS A 47 -27.86 0.57 8.74
C LYS A 47 -26.82 1.32 7.90
N THR A 48 -26.81 2.65 7.93
CA THR A 48 -25.84 3.45 7.17
C THR A 48 -24.42 3.26 7.68
N VAL A 49 -24.23 3.23 8.99
CA VAL A 49 -22.91 2.97 9.61
C VAL A 49 -22.40 1.57 9.24
N ASP A 50 -23.24 0.54 9.41
CA ASP A 50 -22.89 -0.84 9.05
C ASP A 50 -22.57 -0.97 7.55
N THR A 51 -23.34 -0.29 6.69
CA THR A 51 -23.09 -0.28 5.24
C THR A 51 -21.79 0.43 4.90
N ALA A 52 -21.48 1.55 5.57
CA ALA A 52 -20.23 2.27 5.39
C ALA A 52 -19.04 1.37 5.71
N LEU A 53 -19.11 0.63 6.82
CA LEU A 53 -18.08 -0.28 7.31
C LEU A 53 -17.99 -1.60 6.53
N ALA A 54 -19.10 -2.10 5.98
CA ALA A 54 -19.17 -3.39 5.29
C ALA A 54 -18.20 -3.49 4.11
N ILE A 55 -17.90 -2.38 3.43
CA ILE A 55 -16.95 -2.32 2.31
C ILE A 55 -15.55 -2.82 2.69
N CYS A 56 -15.17 -2.70 3.95
CA CYS A 56 -13.86 -3.16 4.45
C CYS A 56 -13.76 -4.68 4.48
N ARG A 57 -14.88 -5.38 4.68
CA ARG A 57 -14.92 -6.84 4.69
C ARG A 57 -14.75 -7.42 3.29
N GLU A 58 -15.05 -6.62 2.28
CA GLU A 58 -14.90 -6.95 0.85
C GLU A 58 -13.49 -6.64 0.33
N TRP A 59 -12.63 -5.98 1.11
CA TRP A 59 -11.25 -5.67 0.73
C TRP A 59 -10.38 -6.93 0.88
N PRO A 60 -9.90 -7.54 -0.24
CA PRO A 60 -9.30 -8.87 -0.20
C PRO A 60 -7.77 -8.87 0.02
N SER A 61 -7.17 -7.69 0.20
CA SER A 61 -5.72 -7.50 0.07
C SER A 61 -5.12 -6.93 1.35
N ASP A 62 -3.92 -7.39 1.71
CA ASP A 62 -3.12 -6.80 2.80
C ASP A 62 -2.32 -5.57 2.31
N LEU A 63 -2.61 -5.08 1.10
CA LEU A 63 -1.91 -3.94 0.51
C LEU A 63 -2.46 -2.62 1.02
N HIS A 64 -1.59 -1.62 1.06
CA HIS A 64 -1.88 -0.28 1.59
C HIS A 64 -1.86 0.76 0.46
N PRO A 65 -2.89 0.79 -0.41
CA PRO A 65 -2.99 1.83 -1.44
C PRO A 65 -3.04 3.23 -0.81
N GLU A 66 -2.48 4.21 -1.51
CA GLU A 66 -2.63 5.61 -1.11
C GLU A 66 -4.10 6.04 -1.25
N VAL A 67 -4.50 7.09 -0.53
CA VAL A 67 -5.88 7.60 -0.55
C VAL A 67 -6.35 7.90 -1.98
N GLU A 68 -5.44 8.45 -2.79
CA GLU A 68 -5.65 8.78 -4.19
C GLU A 68 -5.95 7.55 -5.04
N ASP A 69 -5.29 6.42 -4.77
CA ASP A 69 -5.51 5.18 -5.52
C ASP A 69 -6.85 4.55 -5.15
N VAL A 70 -7.21 4.60 -3.86
CA VAL A 70 -8.55 4.23 -3.40
C VAL A 70 -9.60 5.10 -4.09
N TYR A 71 -9.43 6.41 -4.11
CA TYR A 71 -10.34 7.35 -4.76
C TYR A 71 -10.50 7.09 -6.28
N ARG A 72 -9.42 6.72 -6.97
CA ARG A 72 -9.40 6.40 -8.42
C ARG A 72 -10.11 5.10 -8.79
N THR A 73 -10.79 4.46 -7.84
CA THR A 73 -11.69 3.36 -8.16
C THR A 73 -12.99 3.91 -8.76
N PRO A 74 -13.61 3.20 -9.73
CA PRO A 74 -14.85 3.65 -10.35
C PRO A 74 -15.95 3.97 -9.35
N LEU A 75 -16.05 3.20 -8.26
CA LEU A 75 -17.02 3.43 -7.18
C LEU A 75 -16.98 4.87 -6.63
N PHE A 76 -15.80 5.39 -6.29
CA PHE A 76 -15.67 6.72 -5.67
C PHE A 76 -15.53 7.82 -6.72
N GLU A 77 -14.80 7.57 -7.81
CA GLU A 77 -14.60 8.53 -8.88
C GLU A 77 -15.92 8.94 -9.54
N MET A 78 -16.87 8.00 -9.68
CA MET A 78 -18.20 8.29 -10.20
C MET A 78 -19.07 9.04 -9.19
N SER A 79 -18.87 8.80 -7.89
CA SER A 79 -19.71 9.37 -6.82
C SER A 79 -19.37 10.82 -6.49
N PHE A 80 -18.09 11.18 -6.53
CA PHE A 80 -17.64 12.54 -6.19
C PHE A 80 -16.36 12.95 -6.94
N LYS A 81 -16.13 14.26 -6.98
CA LYS A 81 -14.96 14.88 -7.59
C LYS A 81 -14.00 15.36 -6.50
N LEU A 82 -12.74 14.99 -6.61
CA LEU A 82 -11.66 15.58 -5.81
C LEU A 82 -11.43 17.04 -6.26
N VAL A 83 -11.55 17.99 -5.33
CA VAL A 83 -11.39 19.44 -5.57
C VAL A 83 -9.98 19.89 -5.23
N SER A 84 -9.47 19.46 -4.08
CA SER A 84 -8.14 19.85 -3.61
C SER A 84 -7.56 18.78 -2.70
N THR A 85 -6.24 18.68 -2.69
CA THR A 85 -5.48 17.89 -1.71
C THR A 85 -4.55 18.82 -0.94
N VAL A 86 -4.48 18.61 0.37
CA VAL A 86 -3.63 19.35 1.30
C VAL A 86 -2.64 18.36 1.92
N TYR A 87 -1.35 18.56 1.65
CA TYR A 87 -0.25 17.79 2.23
C TYR A 87 0.53 18.70 3.18
N ASP A 88 0.00 18.96 4.38
CA ASP A 88 0.69 19.78 5.36
C ASP A 88 0.29 19.39 6.79
N SER A 89 1.06 19.85 7.78
CA SER A 89 0.63 19.79 9.16
C SER A 89 -0.61 20.69 9.31
N LEU A 90 -1.76 20.08 9.59
CA LEU A 90 -2.99 20.80 9.85
C LEU A 90 -2.89 21.43 11.24
N SER A 91 -2.41 22.68 11.31
CA SER A 91 -2.58 23.52 12.49
C SER A 91 -4.06 23.84 12.68
N LEU A 92 -4.46 24.28 13.89
CA LEU A 92 -5.83 24.73 14.16
C LEU A 92 -6.26 25.80 13.15
N ASP A 93 -5.40 26.79 12.88
CA ASP A 93 -5.67 27.85 11.90
C ASP A 93 -5.89 27.31 10.49
N ARG A 94 -5.16 26.25 10.11
CA ARG A 94 -5.32 25.60 8.80
C ARG A 94 -6.60 24.80 8.70
N ILE A 95 -7.01 24.13 9.79
CA ILE A 95 -8.29 23.45 9.85
C ILE A 95 -9.42 24.47 9.75
N THR A 96 -9.34 25.58 10.50
CA THR A 96 -10.32 26.67 10.39
C THR A 96 -10.36 27.23 8.98
N SER A 97 -9.21 27.52 8.37
CA SER A 97 -9.13 27.97 6.98
C SER A 97 -9.79 26.97 6.02
N LEU A 98 -9.51 25.68 6.21
CA LEU A 98 -10.08 24.62 5.39
C LEU A 98 -11.60 24.51 5.57
N LEU A 99 -12.12 24.66 6.78
CA LEU A 99 -13.56 24.68 7.03
C LEU A 99 -14.23 25.90 6.38
N GLU A 100 -13.57 27.06 6.38
CA GLU A 100 -14.02 28.24 5.63
C GLU A 100 -13.97 28.00 4.12
N ASP A 101 -12.93 27.32 3.60
CA ASP A 101 -12.84 26.93 2.21
C ASP A 101 -13.98 25.97 1.83
N LEU A 102 -14.31 25.01 2.71
CA LEU A 102 -15.48 24.15 2.54
C LEU A 102 -16.76 24.99 2.52
N ARG A 103 -16.91 25.98 3.41
CA ARG A 103 -18.07 26.88 3.45
C ARG A 103 -18.24 27.69 2.17
N ALA A 104 -17.12 28.12 1.57
CA ALA A 104 -17.09 28.88 0.33
C ALA A 104 -17.57 28.07 -0.90
N LEU A 105 -17.61 26.73 -0.81
CA LEU A 105 -18.17 25.91 -1.88
C LEU A 105 -19.69 26.10 -2.00
N ASN A 106 -20.21 26.03 -3.21
CA ASN A 106 -21.65 26.19 -3.47
C ASN A 106 -22.47 24.90 -3.32
N SER A 107 -21.83 23.80 -2.93
CA SER A 107 -22.42 22.47 -2.77
C SER A 107 -21.99 21.83 -1.45
N SER A 108 -22.73 20.84 -0.98
CA SER A 108 -22.23 19.94 0.06
C SER A 108 -20.87 19.36 -0.33
N SER A 109 -20.06 19.06 0.67
CA SER A 109 -18.67 18.70 0.49
C SER A 109 -18.20 17.79 1.60
N ALA A 110 -17.18 16.98 1.34
CA ALA A 110 -16.53 16.14 2.34
C ALA A 110 -15.05 16.48 2.37
N ILE A 111 -14.44 16.47 3.55
CA ILE A 111 -13.00 16.29 3.67
C ILE A 111 -12.70 14.95 4.31
N LEU A 112 -11.85 14.18 3.67
CA LEU A 112 -11.19 13.02 4.27
C LEU A 112 -9.86 13.48 4.84
N ILE A 113 -9.67 13.26 6.14
CA ILE A 113 -8.42 13.51 6.84
C ILE A 113 -7.82 12.18 7.24
N ALA A 114 -6.65 11.86 6.69
CA ALA A 114 -5.95 10.62 6.99
C ALA A 114 -4.63 10.92 7.73
N ARG A 115 -4.44 10.25 8.85
CA ARG A 115 -3.17 10.19 9.57
C ARG A 115 -3.09 8.86 10.28
N TYR A 116 -2.11 8.04 9.94
CA TYR A 116 -1.89 6.77 10.62
C TYR A 116 -1.95 6.86 12.16
N PRO A 117 -2.79 6.03 12.84
CA PRO A 117 -3.77 5.06 12.32
C PRO A 117 -5.20 5.62 12.16
N ASP A 118 -5.39 6.91 12.40
CA ASP A 118 -6.68 7.62 12.39
C ASP A 118 -7.12 8.03 10.97
N VAL A 119 -8.37 7.75 10.65
CA VAL A 119 -9.05 8.28 9.46
C VAL A 119 -10.34 8.95 9.92
N ILE A 120 -10.59 10.16 9.45
CA ILE A 120 -11.80 10.92 9.79
C ILE A 120 -12.37 11.53 8.50
N THR A 121 -13.66 11.35 8.27
CA THR A 121 -14.40 12.13 7.27
C THR A 121 -15.19 13.22 7.98
N CYS A 122 -15.03 14.46 7.55
CA CYS A 122 -15.93 15.54 7.88
C CYS A 122 -16.79 15.89 6.66
N LEU A 123 -18.10 15.77 6.82
CA LEU A 123 -19.08 16.19 5.83
C LEU A 123 -19.63 17.56 6.20
N ARG A 124 -19.69 18.46 5.23
CA ARG A 124 -20.49 19.68 5.27
C ARG A 124 -21.74 19.45 4.42
N LEU A 125 -22.89 19.41 5.08
CA LEU A 125 -24.20 19.38 4.44
C LEU A 125 -24.72 20.81 4.33
N ARG A 126 -24.95 21.27 3.09
CA ARG A 126 -25.45 22.61 2.83
C ARG A 126 -26.92 22.69 3.19
N ALA A 127 -27.30 23.70 3.99
CA ALA A 127 -28.69 23.98 4.31
C ALA A 127 -29.04 25.45 4.06
N PRO A 128 -30.34 25.81 3.92
CA PRO A 128 -30.74 27.20 3.65
C PRO A 128 -30.38 28.18 4.77
N THR A 129 -30.37 27.71 6.03
CA THR A 129 -30.14 28.57 7.20
C THR A 129 -28.70 28.50 7.70
N GLN A 130 -28.17 27.28 7.87
CA GLN A 130 -26.85 27.04 8.42
C GLN A 130 -26.35 25.67 7.98
N ASP A 131 -25.11 25.61 7.51
CA ASP A 131 -24.45 24.35 7.19
C ASP A 131 -24.29 23.46 8.42
N VAL A 132 -24.49 22.16 8.24
CA VAL A 132 -24.28 21.16 9.30
C VAL A 132 -23.04 20.35 9.00
N PHE A 133 -22.18 20.21 10.02
CA PHE A 133 -20.99 19.40 9.95
C PHE A 133 -21.22 18.05 10.63
N VAL A 134 -20.92 16.96 9.92
CA VAL A 134 -21.01 15.59 10.41
C VAL A 134 -19.63 14.96 10.40
N LEU A 135 -19.19 14.46 11.54
CA LEU A 135 -17.89 13.81 11.68
C LEU A 135 -18.09 12.31 11.79
N PHE A 136 -17.46 11.57 10.89
CA PHE A 136 -17.43 10.12 10.87
C PHE A 136 -15.99 9.65 11.09
N ASN A 137 -15.78 8.94 12.19
CA ASN A 137 -14.50 8.32 12.52
C ASN A 137 -14.69 6.79 12.53
N PRO A 138 -14.32 6.09 11.43
CA PRO A 138 -14.28 4.63 11.43
C PRO A 138 -13.10 4.17 12.30
N ARG A 139 -13.37 3.78 13.55
CA ARG A 139 -12.36 3.12 14.38
C ARG A 139 -12.44 1.63 14.16
N VAL A 140 -11.32 1.05 13.74
CA VAL A 140 -11.13 -0.39 13.78
C VAL A 140 -10.73 -0.73 15.22
N SER A 141 -11.68 -1.21 16.04
CA SER A 141 -11.35 -1.75 17.36
C SER A 141 -10.71 -3.13 17.20
N SER A 142 -9.78 -3.47 18.09
CA SER A 142 -9.04 -4.74 18.07
C SER A 142 -9.88 -5.97 18.45
N GLU A 143 -11.13 -5.78 18.88
CA GLU A 143 -12.04 -6.84 19.33
C GLU A 143 -13.21 -7.04 18.36
N ASP A 144 -12.95 -7.42 17.10
CA ASP A 144 -13.92 -7.84 16.05
C ASP A 144 -15.15 -6.93 15.76
N GLU A 145 -15.37 -5.88 16.55
CA GLU A 145 -16.42 -4.89 16.42
C GLU A 145 -15.79 -3.62 15.85
N GLN A 146 -16.03 -3.38 14.56
CA GLN A 146 -15.78 -2.07 13.99
C GLN A 146 -16.78 -1.09 14.61
N VAL A 147 -16.27 -0.13 15.39
CA VAL A 147 -17.09 0.88 16.06
C VAL A 147 -16.84 2.21 15.36
N ALA A 148 -17.86 2.74 14.69
CA ALA A 148 -17.81 4.11 14.19
C ALA A 148 -18.38 5.08 15.23
N SER A 149 -17.73 6.24 15.37
CA SER A 149 -18.29 7.35 16.12
C SER A 149 -18.79 8.42 15.17
N LEU A 150 -20.04 8.83 15.37
CA LEU A 150 -20.64 10.00 14.74
C LEU A 150 -20.71 11.12 15.75
N THR A 151 -20.08 12.26 15.45
CA THR A 151 -20.13 13.44 16.30
C THR A 151 -20.63 14.65 15.54
N PHE A 152 -21.48 15.42 16.22
CA PHE A 152 -21.96 16.73 15.79
C PHE A 152 -21.33 17.75 16.73
N SER A 153 -20.23 18.37 16.34
CA SER A 153 -19.53 19.30 17.23
C SER A 153 -18.77 20.38 16.49
N ASN A 154 -18.52 21.49 17.19
CA ASN A 154 -17.55 22.50 16.83
C ASN A 154 -16.14 21.87 16.83
N PHE A 155 -15.38 22.14 15.77
CA PHE A 155 -14.13 21.45 15.42
C PHE A 155 -12.98 21.63 16.42
N ASP A 156 -13.08 22.63 17.30
CA ASP A 156 -11.97 23.12 18.12
C ASP A 156 -11.30 22.03 18.96
N ARG A 157 -12.09 21.07 19.49
CA ARG A 157 -11.56 19.98 20.32
C ARG A 157 -10.92 18.85 19.50
N GLN A 158 -11.34 18.64 18.26
CA GLN A 158 -10.78 17.58 17.41
C GLN A 158 -9.55 18.05 16.63
N ALA A 159 -9.41 19.35 16.39
CA ALA A 159 -8.28 19.93 15.69
C ALA A 159 -6.92 19.65 16.34
N GLN A 160 -6.87 19.49 17.68
CA GLN A 160 -5.63 19.16 18.39
C GLN A 160 -5.09 17.75 18.05
N LEU A 161 -5.96 16.84 17.59
CA LEU A 161 -5.56 15.48 17.24
C LEU A 161 -4.96 15.38 15.81
N LEU A 162 -5.10 16.42 14.99
CA LEU A 162 -4.84 16.41 13.56
C LEU A 162 -3.47 17.00 13.15
N GLN A 163 -2.44 16.89 13.99
CA GLN A 163 -1.09 17.27 13.57
C GLN A 163 -0.51 16.22 12.59
N LYS A 164 0.02 16.67 11.43
CA LYS A 164 0.57 15.86 10.32
C LYS A 164 -0.45 14.92 9.66
N CYS A 165 -1.37 15.46 8.86
CA CYS A 165 -2.37 14.68 8.15
C CYS A 165 -2.40 15.04 6.66
N THR A 166 -2.94 14.16 5.83
CA THR A 166 -3.35 14.53 4.48
C THR A 166 -4.85 14.82 4.47
N GLY A 167 -5.24 15.88 3.78
CA GLY A 167 -6.64 16.31 3.64
C GLY A 167 -7.08 16.26 2.19
N HIS A 168 -8.16 15.52 1.88
CA HIS A 168 -8.69 15.39 0.53
C HIS A 168 -10.12 15.92 0.50
N VAL A 169 -10.36 16.98 -0.28
CA VAL A 169 -11.67 17.64 -0.35
C VAL A 169 -12.45 17.12 -1.55
N PHE A 170 -13.66 16.64 -1.31
CA PHE A 170 -14.55 16.06 -2.30
C PHE A 170 -15.87 16.83 -2.38
N VAL A 171 -16.45 16.89 -3.58
CA VAL A 171 -17.80 17.40 -3.83
C VAL A 171 -18.62 16.36 -4.60
N PRO A 172 -19.94 16.26 -4.36
CA PRO A 172 -20.78 15.27 -5.02
C PRO A 172 -20.81 15.48 -6.54
N ARG A 173 -20.90 14.38 -7.30
CA ARG A 173 -21.23 14.41 -8.73
C ARG A 173 -22.73 14.21 -8.91
N ALA A 174 -23.30 14.80 -9.96
CA ALA A 174 -24.72 14.71 -10.29
C ALA A 174 -25.13 13.38 -10.94
N THR A 175 -24.50 12.26 -10.57
CA THR A 175 -24.73 10.96 -11.20
C THR A 175 -25.75 10.15 -10.41
N ARG A 176 -26.79 9.66 -11.10
CA ARG A 176 -27.71 8.65 -10.56
C ARG A 176 -27.24 7.27 -11.03
N HIS A 177 -26.79 6.41 -10.12
CA HIS A 177 -26.38 5.05 -10.45
C HIS A 177 -27.34 4.03 -9.83
N ASP A 178 -28.02 3.27 -10.68
CA ASP A 178 -29.06 2.30 -10.30
C ASP A 178 -28.50 0.86 -10.16
N GLY A 179 -27.18 0.71 -9.98
CA GLY A 179 -26.48 -0.59 -10.09
C GLY A 179 -25.30 -0.75 -9.13
N GLU A 180 -25.48 -0.39 -7.86
CA GLU A 180 -24.35 -0.22 -6.92
C GLU A 180 -23.66 -1.54 -6.51
N GLY A 181 -24.39 -2.64 -6.37
CA GLY A 181 -23.83 -3.89 -5.82
C GLY A 181 -22.69 -4.48 -6.65
N SER A 182 -22.87 -4.59 -7.97
CA SER A 182 -21.84 -5.11 -8.87
C SER A 182 -20.65 -4.14 -9.03
N LEU A 183 -20.91 -2.83 -8.90
CA LEU A 183 -19.89 -1.80 -9.02
C LEU A 183 -18.92 -1.81 -7.82
N ILE A 184 -19.42 -2.05 -6.59
CA ILE A 184 -18.57 -2.12 -5.39
C ILE A 184 -17.56 -3.26 -5.53
N VAL A 185 -18.03 -4.49 -5.77
CA VAL A 185 -17.16 -5.67 -5.88
C VAL A 185 -16.13 -5.48 -7.00
N SER A 186 -16.57 -5.04 -8.18
CA SER A 186 -15.68 -4.81 -9.32
C SER A 186 -14.63 -3.73 -9.04
N SER A 187 -15.00 -2.66 -8.34
CA SER A 187 -14.10 -1.56 -7.99
C SER A 187 -13.05 -1.98 -6.96
N LEU A 188 -13.44 -2.80 -5.97
CA LEU A 188 -12.52 -3.33 -4.98
C LEU A 188 -11.57 -4.37 -5.59
N THR A 189 -12.06 -5.24 -6.46
CA THR A 189 -11.21 -6.17 -7.22
C THR A 189 -10.19 -5.41 -8.08
N LEU A 190 -10.63 -4.35 -8.77
CA LEU A 190 -9.72 -3.52 -9.57
C LEU A 190 -8.65 -2.84 -8.71
N LEU A 191 -9.03 -2.32 -7.53
CA LEU A 191 -8.09 -1.70 -6.60
C LEU A 191 -7.06 -2.71 -6.08
N ALA A 192 -7.51 -3.92 -5.71
CA ALA A 192 -6.63 -5.00 -5.28
C ALA A 192 -5.64 -5.38 -6.39
N LEU A 193 -6.11 -5.55 -7.63
CA LEU A 193 -5.24 -5.85 -8.77
C LEU A 193 -4.22 -4.74 -9.06
N ARG A 194 -4.60 -3.46 -8.92
CA ARG A 194 -3.68 -2.33 -9.08
C ARG A 194 -2.60 -2.33 -8.00
N ALA A 195 -3.01 -2.51 -6.75
CA ALA A 195 -2.08 -2.58 -5.63
C ALA A 195 -1.09 -3.75 -5.80
N GLU A 196 -1.57 -4.92 -6.24
CA GLU A 196 -0.72 -6.09 -6.51
C GLU A 196 0.28 -5.80 -7.63
N LEU A 197 -0.17 -5.17 -8.72
CA LEU A 197 0.69 -4.79 -9.84
C LEU A 197 1.80 -3.83 -9.39
N GLU A 198 1.49 -2.87 -8.52
CA GLU A 198 2.49 -1.95 -7.95
C GLU A 198 3.49 -2.66 -7.03
N GLY A 199 2.99 -3.57 -6.19
CA GLY A 199 3.83 -4.44 -5.36
C GLY A 199 4.81 -5.26 -6.20
N LEU A 200 4.30 -5.97 -7.22
CA LEU A 200 5.10 -6.75 -8.15
C LEU A 200 6.11 -5.90 -8.93
N THR A 201 5.71 -4.69 -9.33
CA THR A 201 6.60 -3.74 -10.04
C THR A 201 7.75 -3.31 -9.14
N ARG A 202 7.48 -3.03 -7.86
CA ARG A 202 8.48 -2.67 -6.85
C ARG A 202 9.47 -3.82 -6.63
N ASP A 203 8.97 -5.03 -6.46
CA ASP A 203 9.77 -6.23 -6.21
C ASP A 203 10.67 -6.56 -7.40
N ASN A 204 10.12 -6.50 -8.62
CA ASN A 204 10.90 -6.69 -9.84
C ASN A 204 12.03 -5.64 -9.98
N GLY A 205 11.75 -4.39 -9.59
CA GLY A 205 12.77 -3.34 -9.49
C GLY A 205 13.87 -3.66 -8.47
N GLY A 206 13.51 -4.22 -7.31
CA GLY A 206 14.44 -4.73 -6.31
C GLY A 206 15.34 -5.85 -6.85
N LEU A 207 14.73 -6.89 -7.40
CA LEU A 207 15.43 -8.05 -7.97
C LEU A 207 16.37 -7.64 -9.12
N LYS A 208 15.96 -6.68 -9.97
CA LYS A 208 16.81 -6.18 -11.04
C LYS A 208 18.08 -5.50 -10.52
N ARG A 209 17.97 -4.69 -9.45
CA ARG A 209 19.13 -4.05 -8.80
C ARG A 209 20.06 -5.09 -8.16
N GLU A 210 19.48 -6.09 -7.50
CA GLU A 210 20.26 -7.18 -6.90
C GLU A 210 20.99 -8.00 -7.97
N ARG A 211 20.31 -8.32 -9.07
CA ARG A 211 20.92 -9.00 -10.21
C ARG A 211 22.11 -8.22 -10.76
N GLN A 212 21.97 -6.90 -10.97
CA GLN A 212 23.06 -6.03 -11.42
C GLN A 212 24.23 -5.99 -10.42
N ARG A 213 23.92 -5.96 -9.12
CA ARG A 213 24.95 -6.00 -8.07
C ARG A 213 25.73 -7.31 -8.09
N LEU A 214 25.05 -8.44 -8.26
CA LEU A 214 25.67 -9.76 -8.35
C LEU A 214 26.49 -9.92 -9.64
N GLU A 215 25.96 -9.47 -10.78
CA GLU A 215 26.68 -9.43 -12.06
C GLU A 215 28.00 -8.65 -11.93
N LYS A 216 27.97 -7.46 -11.30
CA LYS A 216 29.19 -6.69 -11.01
C LYS A 216 30.16 -7.46 -10.12
N SER A 217 29.66 -8.09 -9.06
CA SER A 217 30.50 -8.87 -8.15
C SER A 217 31.17 -10.07 -8.84
N ILE A 218 30.50 -10.71 -9.80
CA ILE A 218 31.07 -11.81 -10.58
C ILE A 218 32.24 -11.28 -11.41
N VAL A 219 32.05 -10.17 -12.14
CA VAL A 219 33.10 -9.55 -12.95
C VAL A 219 34.32 -9.15 -12.10
N ASP A 220 34.10 -8.55 -10.93
CA ASP A 220 35.18 -8.16 -10.01
C ASP A 220 35.95 -9.38 -9.49
N LEU A 221 35.25 -10.48 -9.16
CA LEU A 221 35.87 -11.73 -8.72
C LEU A 221 36.65 -12.42 -9.87
N GLU A 222 36.12 -12.42 -11.09
CA GLU A 222 36.81 -12.94 -12.27
C GLU A 222 38.10 -12.15 -12.55
N ALA A 223 38.07 -10.82 -12.40
CA ALA A 223 39.25 -9.98 -12.52
C ALA A 223 40.31 -10.33 -11.46
N GLN A 224 39.91 -10.49 -10.19
CA GLN A 224 40.81 -10.89 -9.10
C GLN A 224 41.43 -12.28 -9.35
N LEU A 225 40.64 -13.24 -9.83
CA LEU A 225 41.16 -14.56 -10.20
C LEU A 225 42.15 -14.46 -11.36
N GLY A 226 41.89 -13.61 -12.35
CA GLY A 226 42.81 -13.32 -13.44
C GLY A 226 44.14 -12.72 -12.98
N GLU A 227 44.11 -11.77 -12.05
CA GLU A 227 45.32 -11.17 -11.45
C GLU A 227 46.12 -12.18 -10.63
N ARG A 228 45.46 -12.98 -9.80
CA ARG A 228 46.10 -14.06 -9.03
C ARG A 228 46.75 -15.08 -9.94
N ALA A 229 46.09 -15.46 -11.04
CA ALA A 229 46.67 -16.38 -12.02
C ALA A 229 47.93 -15.81 -12.69
N LYS A 230 47.96 -14.50 -13.01
CA LYS A 230 49.15 -13.81 -13.54
C LYS A 230 50.29 -13.78 -12.51
N ALA A 231 49.99 -13.41 -11.26
CA ALA A 231 50.98 -13.37 -10.18
C ALA A 231 51.60 -14.75 -9.90
N ASN A 232 50.80 -15.81 -9.97
CA ASN A 232 51.29 -17.17 -9.76
C ASN A 232 52.25 -17.61 -10.88
N ARG A 233 51.98 -17.27 -12.15
CA ARG A 233 52.89 -17.57 -13.28
C ARG A 233 54.26 -16.89 -13.14
N THR A 234 54.31 -15.66 -12.62
CA THR A 234 55.59 -14.97 -12.38
C THR A 234 56.41 -15.60 -11.27
N GLN A 235 55.77 -16.25 -10.30
CA GLN A 235 56.47 -16.88 -9.17
C GLN A 235 57.19 -18.18 -9.60
N TYR A 236 56.62 -18.95 -10.52
CA TYR A 236 57.20 -20.21 -11.03
C TYR A 236 58.18 -20.04 -12.19
N SER A 237 58.25 -18.86 -12.81
CA SER A 237 59.18 -18.59 -13.93
C SER A 237 60.53 -18.04 -13.49
N LYS A 238 60.82 -17.92 -12.19
CA LYS A 238 62.20 -17.72 -11.72
C LYS A 238 63.02 -18.95 -12.13
N PRO A 239 63.98 -18.83 -13.05
CA PRO A 239 64.83 -19.94 -13.43
C PRO A 239 65.57 -20.36 -12.17
N SER A 240 65.31 -21.58 -11.71
CA SER A 240 66.17 -22.20 -10.72
C SER A 240 67.55 -22.28 -11.37
N ALA A 241 68.45 -21.38 -10.95
CA ALA A 241 69.85 -21.43 -11.34
C ALA A 241 70.39 -22.76 -10.83
N MET A 242 70.37 -23.73 -11.74
CA MET A 242 70.72 -25.12 -11.53
C MET A 242 72.20 -25.18 -11.19
N LYS A 243 72.54 -25.15 -9.89
CA LYS A 243 73.82 -25.68 -9.41
C LYS A 243 73.76 -27.19 -9.59
N ALA A 244 74.42 -27.66 -10.64
CA ALA A 244 74.61 -29.06 -10.93
C ALA A 244 75.45 -29.71 -9.81
N THR A 245 74.82 -30.55 -8.99
CA THR A 245 75.53 -31.53 -8.16
C THR A 245 75.00 -32.90 -8.53
N ARG A 246 75.82 -33.63 -9.28
CA ARG A 246 75.69 -35.09 -9.49
C ARG A 246 75.63 -35.76 -8.13
N ASN A 247 74.64 -36.59 -7.89
CA ASN A 247 74.82 -37.85 -7.16
C ASN A 247 73.69 -38.81 -7.53
N ALA A 248 74.11 -39.98 -8.00
CA ALA A 248 73.26 -41.09 -8.38
C ALA A 248 73.00 -41.97 -7.15
N SER A 249 71.74 -42.37 -6.94
CA SER A 249 71.39 -43.74 -6.52
C SER A 249 69.87 -43.93 -6.38
N ALA A 250 69.40 -44.93 -7.12
CA ALA A 250 68.40 -45.95 -6.80
C ALA A 250 67.04 -45.60 -6.13
N LEU A 251 65.99 -45.85 -6.92
CA LEU A 251 64.71 -46.57 -6.63
C LEU A 251 64.63 -47.33 -5.28
N PRO A 252 63.45 -47.40 -4.62
CA PRO A 252 62.37 -48.23 -5.16
C PRO A 252 60.92 -47.75 -4.99
N SER A 253 60.08 -48.37 -5.82
CA SER A 253 58.62 -48.38 -5.93
C SER A 253 57.84 -48.55 -4.61
N ARG A 254 56.70 -47.86 -4.50
CA ARG A 254 55.42 -48.46 -4.10
C ARG A 254 54.25 -47.49 -4.32
N GLY A 255 53.22 -47.98 -5.01
CA GLY A 255 52.06 -47.20 -5.44
C GLY A 255 51.03 -46.93 -4.35
N VAL A 256 50.10 -46.02 -4.65
CA VAL A 256 48.80 -45.92 -4.00
C VAL A 256 47.75 -45.50 -5.04
N LEU A 257 46.58 -46.12 -4.90
CA LEU A 257 45.38 -46.12 -5.71
C LEU A 257 44.85 -44.75 -6.15
N LEU A 258 44.38 -44.74 -7.41
CA LEU A 258 43.34 -43.86 -7.95
C LEU A 258 41.99 -44.11 -7.24
N THR A 259 41.37 -43.06 -6.70
CA THR A 259 39.91 -42.99 -6.57
C THR A 259 39.40 -41.65 -7.10
N LYS A 260 38.55 -41.73 -8.12
CA LYS A 260 37.88 -40.61 -8.79
C LYS A 260 36.73 -40.08 -7.93
N PRO A 261 36.50 -38.75 -7.83
CA PRO A 261 35.22 -38.25 -7.37
C PRO A 261 34.19 -38.23 -8.50
N SER A 262 33.05 -38.86 -8.24
CA SER A 262 31.85 -38.88 -9.08
C SER A 262 31.26 -37.49 -9.25
N ARG A 263 30.99 -37.14 -10.51
CA ARG A 263 30.25 -35.97 -10.95
C ARG A 263 28.76 -36.33 -10.90
N SER A 264 28.01 -35.83 -9.91
CA SER A 264 26.54 -35.92 -9.91
C SER A 264 25.97 -34.78 -10.76
N THR A 265 25.34 -35.18 -11.85
CA THR A 265 24.55 -34.34 -12.74
C THR A 265 23.17 -34.15 -12.11
N THR A 266 22.88 -32.95 -11.59
CA THR A 266 21.53 -32.60 -11.15
C THR A 266 20.68 -32.27 -12.38
N GLN A 267 19.89 -33.25 -12.79
CA GLN A 267 18.95 -33.17 -13.91
C GLN A 267 17.68 -32.44 -13.42
N HIS A 268 17.52 -31.16 -13.77
CA HIS A 268 16.27 -30.43 -13.53
C HIS A 268 15.18 -30.97 -14.46
N LYS A 269 14.26 -31.74 -13.87
CA LYS A 269 13.02 -32.21 -14.49
C LYS A 269 12.03 -31.05 -14.59
N ARG A 270 11.86 -30.49 -15.79
CA ARG A 270 10.69 -29.66 -16.14
C ARG A 270 9.44 -30.55 -16.10
N GLN A 271 8.59 -30.36 -15.11
CA GLN A 271 7.20 -30.82 -15.17
C GLN A 271 6.38 -29.76 -15.90
N SER A 272 5.88 -30.15 -17.07
CA SER A 272 4.79 -29.51 -17.78
C SER A 272 3.49 -29.74 -17.00
N LEU A 273 2.90 -28.67 -16.48
CA LEU A 273 1.49 -28.66 -16.07
C LEU A 273 0.66 -28.54 -17.34
N GLY A 274 -0.14 -29.59 -17.60
CA GLY A 274 -1.18 -29.57 -18.62
C GLY A 274 -2.31 -28.65 -18.19
N LEU A 275 -2.71 -27.78 -19.11
CA LEU A 275 -4.03 -27.17 -19.10
C LEU A 275 -5.05 -28.24 -19.55
N VAL A 276 -6.08 -28.42 -18.74
CA VAL A 276 -7.43 -28.83 -19.17
C VAL A 276 -8.37 -27.77 -18.61
#